data_AF-A0A537C6V2-F1
#
_entry.id   AF-A0A537C6V2-F1
#
_cell.length_a   1.000
_cell.length_b   1.000
_cell.length_c   1.000
_cell.angle_alpha   90.00
_cell.angle_beta   90.00
_cell.angle_gamma   90.00
#
_symmetry.space_group_name_H-M   'P 1'
#
loop_
_entity.id
_entity.type
_entity.pdbx_description
1 polymer ?
#
loop_
_entity_poly.entity_id
_entity_poly.type
_entity_poly.pdbx_seq_one_letter_code
_entity_poly.pdbx_strand_id
1 'polypeptide(L)'
;MLEVVYGASGAVNAFAANFEQRCNGSSAPLYGRIRYNSSRPLFNPRGDHDGDGRSDILWRNASTGENYLYPMNGTTILAGEGFLRTVADLNWKIAGVGDFDGDGKADILWRNSSTGENYIWLMNGLSTASQGSVNFVDPASGWQVKR
;
A
#
# COMPACT_ATOMS: atom_id res chain seq x y z
N MET A 1 6.28 30.24 -9.83
CA MET A 1 4.96 29.57 -9.98
C MET A 1 4.99 28.33 -9.11
N LEU A 2 4.03 28.20 -8.20
CA LEU A 2 3.81 26.98 -7.41
C LEU A 2 2.69 26.21 -8.10
N GLU A 3 2.97 24.99 -8.51
CA GLU A 3 2.00 24.09 -9.11
C GLU A 3 1.86 22.87 -8.21
N VAL A 4 0.61 22.58 -7.82
CA VAL A 4 0.26 21.37 -7.09
C VAL A 4 -0.80 20.64 -7.90
N VAL A 5 -0.49 19.43 -8.34
CA VAL A 5 -1.41 18.57 -9.06
C VAL A 5 -1.97 17.56 -8.06
N TYR A 6 -3.29 17.52 -7.95
CA TYR A 6 -3.99 16.57 -7.09
C TYR A 6 -4.54 15.41 -7.89
N GLY A 7 -4.48 14.20 -7.34
CA GLY A 7 -5.18 13.03 -7.86
C GLY A 7 -6.66 13.01 -7.48
N ALA A 8 -7.40 12.06 -8.05
CA ALA A 8 -8.83 11.86 -7.75
C ALA A 8 -9.11 11.53 -6.28
N SER A 9 -8.11 11.00 -5.55
CA SER A 9 -8.15 10.73 -4.11
C SER A 9 -7.85 11.97 -3.24
N GLY A 10 -7.53 13.12 -3.84
CA GLY A 10 -7.06 14.31 -3.13
C GLY A 10 -5.59 14.26 -2.72
N ALA A 11 -4.86 13.18 -3.04
CA ALA A 11 -3.42 13.09 -2.84
C ALA A 11 -2.66 14.06 -3.77
N VAL A 12 -1.51 14.56 -3.33
CA VAL A 12 -0.61 15.35 -4.20
C VAL A 12 0.14 14.40 -5.13
N ASN A 13 -0.19 14.43 -6.42
CA ASN A 13 0.48 13.65 -7.47
C ASN A 13 1.77 14.32 -7.94
N ALA A 14 1.82 15.66 -7.92
CA ALA A 14 3.03 16.41 -8.25
C ALA A 14 3.06 17.74 -7.48
N PHE A 15 4.26 18.12 -7.06
CA PHE A 15 4.57 19.45 -6.54
C PHE A 15 5.74 20.01 -7.36
N ALA A 16 5.51 21.12 -8.06
CA ALA A 16 6.53 21.82 -8.80
C ALA A 16 6.61 23.28 -8.35
N ALA A 17 7.84 23.78 -8.21
CA ALA A 17 8.09 25.17 -7.94
C ALA A 17 9.24 25.65 -8.82
N ASN A 18 9.01 26.70 -9.60
CA ASN A 18 10.07 27.36 -10.34
C ASN A 18 10.83 28.31 -9.40
N PHE A 19 12.14 28.13 -9.29
CA PHE A 19 13.03 29.05 -8.60
C PHE A 19 13.91 29.76 -9.62
N GLU A 20 13.88 31.09 -9.61
CA GLU A 20 14.74 31.93 -10.44
C GLU A 20 15.64 32.75 -9.51
N GLN A 21 16.96 32.49 -9.54
CA GLN A 21 17.93 33.35 -8.89
C GLN A 21 18.44 34.40 -9.88
N ARG A 22 18.21 35.68 -9.59
CA ARG A 22 18.82 36.79 -10.34
C ARG A 22 20.06 37.28 -9.60
N CYS A 23 21.24 36.94 -10.10
CA CYS A 23 22.52 37.39 -9.56
C CYS A 23 22.99 38.66 -10.28
N ASN A 24 22.52 39.83 -9.84
CA ASN A 24 23.01 41.13 -10.33
C ASN A 24 24.20 41.64 -9.49
N GLY A 25 25.23 40.81 -9.27
CA GLY A 25 26.41 41.16 -8.46
C GLY A 25 27.23 39.95 -7.96
N SER A 26 28.34 40.19 -7.24
CA SER A 26 29.29 39.20 -6.71
C SER A 26 28.77 38.33 -5.53
N SER A 27 27.46 38.33 -5.29
CA SER A 27 26.83 37.63 -4.17
C SER A 27 26.77 36.12 -4.41
N ALA A 28 27.06 35.32 -3.39
CA ALA A 28 27.03 33.87 -3.45
C ALA A 28 25.64 33.32 -3.88
N PRO A 29 25.58 32.20 -4.61
CA PRO A 29 24.32 31.55 -5.00
C PRO A 29 23.48 31.19 -3.77
N LEU A 30 22.16 31.08 -3.96
CA LEU A 30 21.25 30.70 -2.88
C LEU A 30 21.54 29.25 -2.47
N TYR A 31 22.06 29.04 -1.26
CA TYR A 31 22.16 27.73 -0.63
C TYR A 31 20.89 27.47 0.19
N GLY A 32 20.10 26.49 -0.21
CA GLY A 32 18.88 26.08 0.50
C GLY A 32 18.49 24.64 0.16
N ARG A 33 17.61 24.06 0.98
CA ARG A 33 16.95 22.78 0.67
C ARG A 33 15.47 23.00 0.43
N ILE A 34 14.89 22.27 -0.52
CA ILE A 34 13.44 22.10 -0.61
C ILE A 34 13.07 20.98 0.36
N ARG A 35 12.14 21.26 1.28
CA ARG A 35 11.57 20.27 2.19
C ARG A 35 10.11 20.03 1.80
N TYR A 36 9.77 18.77 1.62
CA TYR A 36 8.40 18.31 1.44
C TYR A 36 7.96 17.73 2.78
N ASN A 37 7.04 18.41 3.47
CA ASN A 37 6.41 17.88 4.68
C ASN A 37 5.08 17.28 4.25
N SER A 38 5.02 15.95 4.13
CA SER A 38 3.78 15.23 3.87
C SER A 38 3.35 14.49 5.13
N SER A 39 2.06 14.54 5.45
CA SER A 39 1.46 13.68 6.49
C SER A 39 1.19 12.26 5.99
N ARG A 40 1.34 12.02 4.68
CA ARG A 40 1.30 10.69 4.07
C ARG A 40 2.66 10.35 3.46
N PRO A 41 3.17 9.13 3.62
CA PRO A 41 4.41 8.71 2.98
C PRO A 41 4.36 8.96 1.46
N LEU A 42 5.37 9.63 0.89
CA LEU A 42 5.49 9.81 -0.57
C LEU A 42 5.70 8.47 -1.30
N PHE A 43 6.01 7.42 -0.55
CA PHE A 43 6.18 6.06 -0.98
C PHE A 43 5.47 5.20 0.06
N ASN A 44 4.44 4.47 -0.36
CA ASN A 44 3.79 3.45 0.48
C ASN A 44 4.59 2.15 0.34
N PRO A 45 5.36 1.70 1.35
CA PRO A 45 6.05 0.43 1.29
C PRO A 45 5.06 -0.70 1.04
N ARG A 46 5.46 -1.74 0.30
CA ARG A 46 4.61 -2.93 0.17
C ARG A 46 4.28 -3.47 1.57
N GLY A 47 3.01 -3.65 1.86
CA GLY A 47 2.54 -4.23 3.12
C GLY A 47 2.44 -3.28 4.30
N ASP A 48 2.54 -1.97 4.12
CA ASP A 48 2.17 -0.98 5.16
C ASP A 48 0.64 -0.96 5.33
N HIS A 49 0.12 -1.70 6.30
CA HIS A 49 -1.31 -1.90 6.49
C HIS A 49 -1.93 -0.86 7.43
N ASP A 50 -1.13 -0.21 8.28
CA ASP A 50 -1.60 0.84 9.21
C ASP A 50 -1.39 2.27 8.69
N GLY A 51 -0.58 2.45 7.65
CA GLY A 51 -0.33 3.72 6.96
C GLY A 51 0.75 4.58 7.62
N ASP A 52 1.61 3.99 8.47
CA ASP A 52 2.67 4.72 9.17
C ASP A 52 3.94 4.97 8.33
N GLY A 53 3.97 4.46 7.09
CA GLY A 53 5.09 4.55 6.18
C GLY A 53 6.12 3.44 6.32
N ARG A 54 5.77 2.33 6.97
CA ARG A 54 6.62 1.15 7.15
C ARG A 54 5.84 -0.10 6.75
N SER A 55 6.55 -1.09 6.20
CA SER A 55 5.94 -2.39 5.92
C SER A 55 5.60 -3.13 7.21
N ASP A 56 4.38 -3.67 7.26
CA ASP A 56 3.89 -4.56 8.30
C ASP A 56 3.97 -6.04 7.90
N ILE A 57 3.66 -6.94 8.84
CA ILE A 57 3.64 -8.38 8.58
C ILE A 57 2.21 -8.90 8.61
N LEU A 58 1.76 -9.42 7.47
CA LEU A 58 0.51 -10.17 7.33
C LEU A 58 0.78 -11.68 7.40
N TRP A 59 0.24 -12.32 8.43
CA TRP A 59 0.25 -13.77 8.60
C TRP A 59 -1.01 -14.40 8.04
N ARG A 60 -0.85 -15.60 7.47
CA ARG A 60 -1.96 -16.51 7.14
C ARG A 60 -1.63 -17.90 7.66
N ASN A 61 -2.52 -18.46 8.47
CA ASN A 61 -2.44 -19.84 8.90
C ASN A 61 -2.89 -20.76 7.76
N ALA A 62 -1.99 -21.61 7.26
CA ALA A 62 -2.25 -22.48 6.12
C ALA A 62 -3.18 -23.66 6.42
N SER A 63 -3.47 -23.94 7.70
CA SER A 63 -4.30 -25.05 8.14
C SER A 63 -5.68 -24.61 8.61
N THR A 64 -5.81 -23.41 9.18
CA THR A 64 -7.09 -22.88 9.69
C THR A 64 -7.68 -21.77 8.84
N GLY A 65 -6.85 -21.12 8.00
CA GLY A 65 -7.26 -19.98 7.19
C GLY A 65 -7.39 -18.67 7.97
N GLU A 66 -7.01 -18.64 9.25
CA GLU A 66 -6.91 -17.43 10.07
C GLU A 66 -5.85 -16.50 9.50
N ASN A 67 -6.08 -15.19 9.63
CA ASN A 67 -5.14 -14.17 9.18
C ASN A 67 -4.87 -13.20 10.34
N TYR A 68 -3.63 -12.74 10.47
CA TYR A 68 -3.21 -11.89 11.59
C TYR A 68 -2.27 -10.80 11.09
N LEU A 69 -2.44 -9.58 11.58
CA LEU A 69 -1.59 -8.45 11.22
C LEU A 69 -0.68 -8.08 12.41
N TYR A 70 0.61 -7.93 12.15
CA TYR A 70 1.56 -7.28 13.04
C TYR A 70 1.97 -5.94 12.45
N PRO A 71 1.49 -4.81 13.01
CA PRO A 71 2.05 -3.51 12.72
C PRO A 71 3.51 -3.44 13.20
N MET A 72 4.43 -2.91 12.38
CA MET A 72 5.87 -3.04 12.62
C MET A 72 6.61 -1.70 12.69
N ASN A 73 7.53 -1.61 13.65
CA ASN A 73 8.58 -0.59 13.67
C ASN A 73 9.96 -1.28 13.69
N GLY A 74 10.47 -1.56 12.49
CA GLY A 74 11.69 -2.35 12.32
C GLY A 74 11.48 -3.78 12.84
N THR A 75 12.20 -4.16 13.89
CA THR A 75 12.06 -5.48 14.54
C THR A 75 11.03 -5.52 15.67
N THR A 76 10.32 -4.42 15.91
CA THR A 76 9.35 -4.29 17.01
C THR A 76 7.93 -4.42 16.49
N ILE A 77 7.12 -5.28 17.10
CA ILE A 77 5.67 -5.31 16.87
C ILE A 77 5.04 -4.16 17.68
N LEU A 78 4.27 -3.31 17.03
CA LEU A 78 3.53 -2.24 17.66
C LEU A 78 2.19 -2.74 18.22
N ALA A 79 1.58 -1.94 19.10
CA ALA A 79 0.21 -2.17 19.53
C ALA A 79 -0.78 -1.98 18.37
N GLY A 80 -1.92 -2.66 18.42
CA GLY A 80 -2.93 -2.62 17.35
C GLY A 80 -2.81 -3.79 16.38
N GLU A 81 -2.03 -4.78 16.74
CA GLU A 81 -1.98 -6.11 16.19
C GLU A 81 -3.30 -6.88 16.40
N GLY A 82 -3.63 -7.80 15.50
CA GLY A 82 -4.88 -8.53 15.64
C GLY A 82 -5.25 -9.45 14.49
N PHE A 83 -6.32 -10.20 14.72
CA PHE A 83 -6.93 -11.05 13.70
C PHE A 83 -7.68 -10.22 12.67
N LEU A 84 -7.50 -10.58 11.41
CA LEU A 84 -8.41 -10.21 10.32
C LEU A 84 -9.47 -11.31 10.15
N ARG A 85 -10.41 -11.11 9.23
CA ARG A 85 -11.40 -12.14 8.88
C ARG A 85 -10.70 -13.45 8.46
N THR A 86 -11.15 -14.56 9.04
CA THR A 86 -10.75 -15.91 8.64
C THR A 86 -11.28 -16.27 7.25
N VAL A 87 -10.44 -16.86 6.41
CA VAL A 87 -10.84 -17.47 5.12
C VAL A 87 -10.63 -18.97 5.23
N ALA A 88 -11.68 -19.65 5.68
CA ALA A 88 -11.65 -21.08 6.00
C ALA A 88 -11.40 -21.99 4.77
N ASP A 89 -11.82 -21.55 3.58
CA ASP A 89 -11.45 -22.25 2.34
C ASP A 89 -9.95 -22.04 2.04
N LEU A 90 -9.18 -23.11 2.22
CA LEU A 90 -7.74 -23.10 2.06
C LEU A 90 -7.27 -22.99 0.60
N ASN A 91 -8.17 -23.12 -0.38
CA ASN A 91 -7.86 -22.83 -1.78
C ASN A 91 -7.60 -21.35 -2.02
N TRP A 92 -8.16 -20.48 -1.18
CA TRP A 92 -7.83 -19.06 -1.19
C TRP A 92 -6.45 -18.82 -0.59
N LYS A 93 -5.56 -18.25 -1.39
CA LYS A 93 -4.21 -17.84 -1.01
C LYS A 93 -4.07 -16.33 -1.13
N ILE A 94 -3.31 -15.73 -0.23
CA ILE A 94 -2.82 -14.35 -0.42
C ILE A 94 -1.84 -14.40 -1.59
N ALA A 95 -2.21 -13.73 -2.67
CA ALA A 95 -1.47 -13.68 -3.91
C ALA A 95 -0.65 -12.41 -4.07
N GLY A 96 -1.06 -11.32 -3.42
CA GLY A 96 -0.35 -10.06 -3.41
C GLY A 96 -0.79 -9.17 -2.26
N VAL A 97 0.08 -8.24 -1.89
CA VAL A 97 -0.18 -7.18 -0.92
C VAL A 97 0.33 -5.87 -1.52
N GLY A 98 -0.49 -4.83 -1.48
CA GLY A 98 -0.17 -3.52 -2.05
C GLY A 98 -1.38 -2.60 -2.04
N ASP A 99 -1.15 -1.32 -2.22
CA ASP A 99 -2.20 -0.28 -2.23
C ASP A 99 -2.93 -0.28 -3.57
N PHE A 100 -4.14 -0.86 -3.60
CA PHE A 100 -4.93 -1.03 -4.83
C PHE A 100 -5.96 0.08 -5.02
N ASP A 101 -6.30 0.85 -3.99
CA ASP A 101 -7.25 1.97 -4.07
C ASP A 101 -6.63 3.36 -3.87
N GLY A 102 -5.35 3.44 -3.52
CA GLY A 102 -4.58 4.67 -3.38
C GLY A 102 -4.82 5.41 -2.06
N ASP A 103 -5.33 4.75 -1.02
CA ASP A 103 -5.61 5.37 0.27
C ASP A 103 -4.36 5.56 1.15
N GLY A 104 -3.24 4.94 0.78
CA GLY A 104 -1.98 4.97 1.51
C GLY A 104 -1.78 3.79 2.46
N LYS A 105 -2.61 2.74 2.36
CA LYS A 105 -2.48 1.48 3.10
C LYS A 105 -2.45 0.31 2.13
N ALA A 106 -1.90 -0.81 2.59
CA ALA A 106 -1.77 -2.00 1.80
C ALA A 106 -3.05 -2.84 1.88
N ASP A 107 -3.54 -3.21 0.71
CA ASP A 107 -4.68 -4.10 0.49
C ASP A 107 -4.23 -5.54 0.24
N ILE A 108 -5.19 -6.46 0.19
CA ILE A 108 -4.92 -7.89 0.04
C ILE A 108 -5.55 -8.42 -1.25
N LEU A 109 -4.71 -8.93 -2.16
CA LEU A 109 -5.15 -9.69 -3.32
C LEU A 109 -5.20 -11.18 -2.96
N TRP A 110 -6.38 -11.76 -3.11
CA TRP A 110 -6.67 -13.17 -2.94
C TRP A 110 -6.78 -13.88 -4.29
N ARG A 111 -6.25 -15.11 -4.34
CA ARG A 111 -6.36 -16.01 -5.48
C ARG A 111 -6.88 -17.36 -5.02
N ASN A 112 -7.96 -17.84 -5.61
CA ASN A 112 -8.42 -19.21 -5.38
C ASN A 112 -7.70 -20.16 -6.34
N SER A 113 -6.83 -21.02 -5.81
CA SER A 113 -6.01 -21.94 -6.60
C SER A 113 -6.81 -23.04 -7.31
N SER A 114 -8.02 -23.35 -6.83
CA SER A 114 -8.87 -24.37 -7.43
C SER A 114 -9.76 -23.82 -8.53
N THR A 115 -10.38 -22.66 -8.30
CA THR A 115 -11.37 -22.14 -9.25
C THR A 115 -10.70 -21.35 -10.34
N GLY A 116 -9.85 -20.39 -10.01
CA GLY A 116 -9.48 -19.36 -10.99
C GLY A 116 -9.83 -17.94 -10.56
N GLU A 117 -10.61 -17.80 -9.49
CA GLU A 117 -11.06 -16.50 -9.02
C GLU A 117 -9.93 -15.66 -8.39
N ASN A 118 -9.99 -14.34 -8.63
CA ASN A 118 -9.22 -13.30 -7.95
C ASN A 118 -10.18 -12.36 -7.22
N TYR A 119 -9.83 -11.98 -6.00
CA TYR A 119 -10.67 -11.16 -5.13
C TYR A 119 -9.81 -10.19 -4.34
N ILE A 120 -10.25 -8.96 -4.13
CA ILE A 120 -9.50 -7.95 -3.37
C ILE A 120 -10.24 -7.61 -2.08
N TRP A 121 -9.49 -7.47 -0.99
CA TRP A 121 -9.92 -6.78 0.21
C TRP A 121 -9.18 -5.45 0.27
N LEU A 122 -9.94 -4.36 0.18
CA LEU A 122 -9.45 -3.01 0.46
C LEU A 122 -9.44 -2.82 1.98
N MET A 123 -8.28 -2.52 2.54
CA MET A 123 -8.00 -2.63 3.97
C MET A 123 -7.91 -1.27 4.65
N ASN A 124 -8.22 -1.26 5.93
CA ASN A 124 -7.99 -0.13 6.82
C ASN A 124 -7.52 -0.68 8.16
N GLY A 125 -6.21 -0.90 8.29
CA GLY A 125 -5.61 -1.63 9.39
C GLY A 125 -6.21 -3.03 9.55
N LEU A 126 -6.80 -3.30 10.71
CA LEU A 126 -7.43 -4.59 11.03
C LEU A 126 -8.80 -4.83 10.37
N SER A 127 -9.34 -3.84 9.65
CA SER A 127 -10.69 -3.90 9.08
C SER A 127 -10.67 -3.94 7.55
N THR A 128 -11.65 -4.61 6.96
CA THR A 128 -11.90 -4.55 5.51
C THR A 128 -12.84 -3.38 5.22
N ALA A 129 -12.34 -2.33 4.56
CA ALA A 129 -13.12 -1.16 4.19
C ALA A 129 -14.11 -1.46 3.03
N SER A 130 -13.63 -2.22 2.03
CA SER A 130 -14.43 -2.68 0.90
C SER A 130 -13.81 -3.95 0.32
N GLN A 131 -14.55 -4.67 -0.51
CA GLN A 131 -14.05 -5.91 -1.11
C GLN A 131 -14.82 -6.28 -2.38
N GLY A 132 -14.20 -7.03 -3.28
CA GLY A 132 -14.87 -7.43 -4.52
C GLY A 132 -14.10 -8.44 -5.36
N SER A 133 -14.84 -9.13 -6.23
CA SER A 133 -14.27 -10.01 -7.25
C SER A 133 -13.62 -9.15 -8.33
N VAL A 134 -12.40 -9.53 -8.74
CA VAL A 134 -11.65 -8.83 -9.78
C VAL A 134 -11.95 -9.47 -11.13
N ASN A 135 -11.61 -10.74 -11.24
CA ASN A 135 -11.78 -11.54 -12.46
C ASN A 135 -11.55 -13.03 -12.17
N PHE A 136 -11.65 -13.81 -13.24
CA PHE A 136 -11.25 -15.20 -13.30
C PHE A 136 -10.05 -15.36 -14.24
N VAL A 137 -9.05 -16.11 -13.81
CA VAL A 137 -7.94 -16.58 -14.66
C VAL A 137 -7.87 -18.09 -14.48
N ASP A 138 -7.98 -18.84 -15.57
CA ASP A 138 -7.92 -20.31 -15.54
C ASP A 138 -6.60 -20.76 -14.87
N PRO A 139 -6.66 -21.55 -13.77
CA PRO A 139 -5.47 -22.10 -13.12
C PRO A 139 -4.57 -22.92 -14.05
N ALA A 140 -5.12 -23.52 -15.11
CA ALA A 140 -4.37 -24.32 -16.09
C ALA A 140 -3.74 -23.49 -17.21
N SER A 141 -4.04 -22.19 -17.32
CA SER A 141 -3.56 -21.32 -18.41
C SER A 141 -2.06 -21.00 -18.38
N GLY A 142 -1.37 -21.35 -17.30
CA GLY A 142 0.04 -21.01 -17.09
C GLY A 142 0.28 -19.58 -16.57
N TRP A 143 -0.73 -18.70 -16.58
CA TRP A 143 -0.62 -17.35 -16.00
C TRP A 143 -0.63 -17.39 -14.46
N GLN A 144 0.33 -16.68 -13.85
CA GLN A 144 0.50 -16.62 -12.40
C GLN A 144 0.51 -15.16 -11.95
N VAL A 145 0.00 -14.88 -10.74
CA VAL A 145 0.22 -13.56 -10.10
C VAL A 145 1.72 -13.43 -9.79
N LYS A 146 2.37 -12.45 -10.39
CA LYS A 146 3.79 -12.16 -10.12
C LYS A 146 3.90 -11.30 -8.86
N ARG A 147 4.68 -11.77 -7.89
CA ARG A 147 4.99 -11.08 -6.64
C ARG A 147 6.34 -10.39 -6.74
#